data_AF-A0A1A0H594-F1
#
_entry.id   AF-A0A1A0H594-F1
#
_cell.length_a   1.000
_cell.length_b   1.000
_cell.length_c   1.000
_cell.angle_alpha   90.00
_cell.angle_beta   90.00
_cell.angle_gamma   90.00
#
_symmetry.space_group_name_H-M   'P 1'
#
loop_
_entity.id
_entity.type
_entity.pdbx_description
1 polymer ?
#
loop_
_entity_poly.entity_id
_entity_poly.type
_entity_poly.pdbx_seq_one_letter_code
_entity_poly.pdbx_strand_id
1 'polypeptide(L)'
;MPYGLAPVQIPPPISPKQNPEQALTQQIDYYFSLDNLIRDVFLRKSMGTEGWVDLDLILNFKRVKIIVNGIKNGIEEADEEAKEEKLDKSILTSVQQCQNLEVGYLNGKDDNDAKATEVQLRVKHNFEQWLLPDN
;
A
#
# COMPACT_ATOMS: atom_id res chain seq x y z
N MET A 1 -6.02 10.41 36.65
CA MET A 1 -5.73 9.92 35.28
C MET A 1 -5.44 8.44 35.34
N PRO A 2 -5.97 7.64 34.40
CA PRO A 2 -5.19 6.52 33.90
C PRO A 2 -5.18 6.54 32.37
N TYR A 3 -4.00 6.75 31.80
CA TYR A 3 -3.74 6.57 30.38
C TYR A 3 -4.00 5.11 30.04
N GLY A 4 -5.11 4.84 29.35
CA GLY A 4 -5.37 3.54 28.74
C GLY A 4 -4.26 3.25 27.74
N LEU A 5 -3.57 2.13 27.92
CA LEU A 5 -2.65 1.60 26.93
C LEU A 5 -3.45 1.43 25.63
N ALA A 6 -3.15 2.26 24.62
CA ALA A 6 -3.70 2.07 23.29
C ALA A 6 -3.40 0.62 22.87
N PRO A 7 -4.37 -0.12 22.31
CA PRO A 7 -4.15 -1.50 21.91
C PRO A 7 -2.96 -1.52 20.95
N VAL A 8 -1.90 -2.22 21.35
CA VAL A 8 -0.74 -2.43 20.48
C VAL A 8 -1.25 -3.24 19.28
N GLN A 9 -1.53 -2.56 18.16
CA GLN A 9 -1.83 -3.22 16.89
C GLN A 9 -0.54 -3.90 16.42
N ILE A 10 -0.39 -5.16 16.81
CA ILE A 10 0.60 -6.07 16.23
C ILE A 10 0.26 -6.14 14.75
N PRO A 11 1.23 -5.91 13.83
CA PRO A 11 0.98 -6.05 12.41
C PRO A 11 0.32 -7.40 12.16
N PRO A 12 -0.79 -7.47 11.41
CA PRO A 12 -1.48 -8.72 11.18
C PRO A 12 -0.47 -9.74 10.64
N PRO A 13 -0.39 -10.96 11.22
CA PRO A 13 0.45 -12.00 10.66
C PRO A 13 -0.01 -12.24 9.22
N ILE A 14 0.93 -12.25 8.27
CA ILE A 14 0.63 -12.68 6.90
C ILE A 14 0.31 -14.15 7.00
N SER A 15 -0.98 -14.46 7.15
CA SER A 15 -1.43 -15.83 7.32
C SER A 15 -1.44 -16.45 5.92
N PRO A 16 -0.67 -17.53 5.66
CA PRO A 16 -0.58 -18.14 4.33
C PRO A 16 -1.90 -18.77 3.83
N LYS A 17 -2.97 -18.72 4.64
CA LYS A 17 -4.34 -19.15 4.28
C LYS A 17 -5.22 -18.02 3.73
N GLN A 18 -4.76 -16.77 3.72
CA GLN A 18 -5.54 -15.65 3.17
C GLN A 18 -5.27 -15.50 1.67
N ASN A 19 -6.31 -15.12 0.91
CA ASN A 19 -6.16 -14.73 -0.48
C ASN A 19 -5.08 -13.64 -0.56
N PRO A 20 -4.12 -13.74 -1.50
CA PRO A 20 -2.98 -12.82 -1.51
C PRO A 20 -3.42 -11.38 -1.81
N GLU A 21 -4.50 -11.18 -2.55
CA GLU A 21 -5.15 -9.88 -2.76
C GLU A 21 -5.66 -9.27 -1.44
N GLN A 22 -6.38 -10.05 -0.64
CA GLN A 22 -6.85 -9.58 0.67
C GLN A 22 -5.70 -9.31 1.64
N ALA A 23 -4.62 -10.10 1.56
CA ALA A 23 -3.42 -9.86 2.33
C ALA A 23 -2.75 -8.54 1.91
N LEU A 24 -2.74 -8.22 0.61
CA LEU A 24 -2.21 -6.97 0.08
C LEU A 24 -3.01 -5.77 0.61
N THR A 25 -4.34 -5.79 0.48
CA THR A 25 -5.22 -4.73 0.99
C THR A 25 -4.99 -4.50 2.47
N GLN A 26 -5.02 -5.54 3.31
CA GLN A 26 -4.77 -5.40 4.75
C GLN A 26 -3.36 -4.88 5.06
N GLN A 27 -2.36 -5.29 4.27
CA GLN A 27 -0.99 -4.90 4.50
C GLN A 27 -0.77 -3.41 4.19
N ILE A 28 -1.35 -2.93 3.09
CA ILE A 28 -1.36 -1.51 2.71
C ILE A 28 -2.16 -0.71 3.74
N ASP A 29 -3.36 -1.17 4.12
CA ASP A 29 -4.20 -0.53 5.13
C ASP A 29 -3.47 -0.40 6.48
N TYR A 30 -2.71 -1.42 6.88
CA TYR A 30 -1.85 -1.36 8.06
C TYR A 30 -0.71 -0.34 7.92
N TYR A 31 -0.03 -0.26 6.78
CA TYR A 31 1.06 0.71 6.59
C TYR A 31 0.58 2.15 6.77
N PHE A 32 -0.63 2.44 6.28
CA PHE A 32 -1.27 3.74 6.37
C PHE A 32 -2.18 3.89 7.61
N SER A 33 -2.15 2.91 8.52
CA SER A 33 -2.82 3.00 9.80
C SER A 33 -2.12 3.98 10.73
N LEU A 34 -2.89 4.61 11.62
CA LEU A 34 -2.38 5.56 12.62
C LEU A 34 -1.23 4.95 13.42
N ASP A 35 -1.40 3.73 13.91
CA ASP A 35 -0.41 3.03 14.74
C ASP A 35 0.92 2.81 14.03
N ASN A 36 0.89 2.44 12.74
CA ASN A 36 2.10 2.29 11.96
C ASN A 36 2.74 3.65 11.67
N LEU A 37 1.97 4.63 11.22
CA LEU A 37 2.45 5.98 10.90
C LEU A 37 3.16 6.68 12.06
N ILE A 38 2.70 6.46 13.30
CA ILE A 38 3.36 6.97 14.51
C ILE A 38 4.81 6.48 14.61
N ARG A 39 5.06 5.22 14.21
CA ARG A 39 6.34 4.53 14.42
C ARG A 39 7.21 4.51 13.16
N ASP A 40 6.58 4.54 11.99
CA ASP A 40 7.21 4.34 10.70
C ASP A 40 7.67 5.68 10.10
N VAL A 41 8.85 6.10 10.54
CA VAL A 41 9.51 7.32 10.06
C VAL A 41 9.86 7.22 8.56
N PHE A 42 10.07 6.01 8.03
CA PHE A 42 10.39 5.82 6.63
C PHE A 42 9.19 6.18 5.75
N LEU A 43 7.99 5.70 6.11
CA LEU A 43 6.77 6.06 5.41
C LEU A 43 6.49 7.57 5.50
N ARG A 44 6.67 8.17 6.68
CA ARG A 44 6.52 9.63 6.86
C ARG A 44 7.51 10.46 6.05
N LYS A 45 8.75 9.99 5.90
CA LYS A 45 9.75 10.63 5.03
C LYS A 45 9.44 10.47 3.54
N SER A 46 8.73 9.39 3.20
CA SER A 46 8.32 9.12 1.83
C SER A 46 7.03 9.85 1.46
N MET A 47 6.28 10.36 2.45
CA MET A 47 5.16 11.28 2.22
C MET A 47 5.71 12.63 1.77
N GLY A 48 5.41 12.99 0.53
CA GLY A 48 5.69 14.34 0.01
C GLY A 48 4.85 15.41 0.72
N THR A 49 4.96 16.67 0.28
CA THR A 49 4.29 17.84 0.86
C THR A 49 2.76 17.72 0.93
N GLU A 50 2.16 16.88 0.07
CA GLU A 50 0.72 16.63 0.03
C GLU A 50 0.30 15.28 0.61
N GLY A 51 1.24 14.53 1.22
CA GLY A 51 0.98 13.22 1.82
C GLY A 51 0.94 12.05 0.83
N TRP A 52 1.30 12.30 -0.43
CA TRP A 52 1.40 11.29 -1.47
C TRP A 52 2.69 10.48 -1.33
N VAL A 53 2.56 9.18 -1.55
CA VAL A 53 3.64 8.18 -1.54
C VAL A 53 3.54 7.36 -2.82
N ASP A 54 4.63 7.19 -3.54
CA ASP A 54 4.61 6.39 -4.78
C ASP A 54 4.29 4.91 -4.49
N LEU A 55 3.39 4.32 -5.28
CA LEU A 55 3.02 2.92 -5.16
C LEU A 55 4.25 2.03 -5.40
N ASP A 56 5.14 2.41 -6.32
CA ASP A 56 6.43 1.73 -6.56
C ASP A 56 7.26 1.57 -5.27
N LEU A 57 7.28 2.60 -4.41
CA LEU A 57 7.97 2.56 -3.13
C LEU A 57 7.32 1.55 -2.18
N ILE A 58 5.98 1.51 -2.14
CA ILE A 58 5.22 0.53 -1.35
C ILE A 58 5.44 -0.89 -1.89
N LEU A 59 5.48 -1.08 -3.21
CA LEU A 59 5.80 -2.37 -3.84
C LEU A 59 7.20 -2.85 -3.50
N ASN A 60 8.12 -1.94 -3.21
CA ASN A 60 9.47 -2.30 -2.82
C ASN A 60 9.58 -2.78 -1.35
N PHE A 61 8.51 -2.64 -0.56
CA PHE A 61 8.51 -3.08 0.83
C PHE A 61 8.58 -4.59 0.94
N LYS A 62 9.37 -5.09 1.89
CA LYS A 62 9.62 -6.53 2.07
C LYS A 62 8.33 -7.36 2.15
N ARG A 63 7.31 -6.88 2.86
CA ARG A 63 6.02 -7.61 3.03
C ARG A 63 5.18 -7.56 1.76
N VAL A 64 5.10 -6.39 1.12
CA VAL A 64 4.36 -6.19 -0.14
C VAL A 64 4.99 -7.05 -1.24
N LYS A 65 6.32 -7.04 -1.39
CA LYS A 65 7.05 -7.92 -2.31
C LYS A 65 6.70 -9.39 -2.13
N ILE A 66 6.63 -9.87 -0.90
CA ILE A 66 6.29 -11.27 -0.62
C ILE A 66 4.87 -11.58 -1.09
N ILE A 67 3.92 -10.69 -0.80
CA ILE A 67 2.51 -10.86 -1.19
C ILE A 67 2.36 -10.80 -2.71
N VAL A 68 2.92 -9.77 -3.35
CA VAL A 68 2.93 -9.57 -4.81
C VAL A 68 3.55 -10.77 -5.53
N ASN A 69 4.67 -11.30 -5.02
CA ASN A 69 5.26 -12.51 -5.57
C ASN A 69 4.35 -13.74 -5.38
N GLY A 70 3.61 -13.80 -4.28
CA GLY A 70 2.56 -14.81 -4.07
C GLY A 70 1.44 -14.70 -5.10
N ILE A 71 0.95 -13.49 -5.40
CA ILE A 71 -0.04 -13.23 -6.46
C ILE A 71 0.55 -13.66 -7.82
N LYS A 72 1.76 -13.19 -8.14
CA LYS A 72 2.46 -13.52 -9.40
C LYS A 72 2.59 -15.02 -9.62
N ASN A 73 2.92 -15.77 -8.57
CA ASN A 73 3.04 -17.23 -8.64
C ASN A 73 1.68 -17.94 -8.80
N GLY A 74 0.59 -17.32 -8.34
CA GLY A 74 -0.77 -17.85 -8.52
C GLY A 74 -1.37 -17.58 -9.89
N ILE A 75 -0.77 -16.67 -10.68
CA ILE A 75 -1.18 -16.38 -12.05
C ILE A 75 -0.56 -17.45 -12.97
N GLU A 76 -1.35 -18.45 -13.34
CA GLU A 76 -0.98 -19.49 -14.30
C GLU A 76 -1.00 -18.95 -15.74
N GLU A 77 -0.07 -18.04 -16.07
CA GLU A 77 0.00 -17.48 -17.43
C GLU A 77 1.36 -17.67 -18.10
N ALA A 78 1.36 -18.04 -19.38
CA ALA A 78 2.59 -18.40 -20.09
C ALA A 78 3.43 -17.16 -20.48
N ASP A 79 2.76 -16.08 -20.87
CA ASP A 79 3.40 -14.83 -21.25
C ASP A 79 3.76 -13.98 -20.01
N GLU A 80 5.04 -13.61 -19.88
CA GLU A 80 5.51 -12.76 -18.77
C GLU A 80 4.92 -11.35 -18.81
N GLU A 81 4.66 -10.81 -20.01
CA GLU A 81 4.04 -9.50 -20.18
C GLU A 81 2.58 -9.50 -19.69
N ALA A 82 1.81 -10.52 -20.08
CA ALA A 82 0.44 -10.70 -19.60
C ALA A 82 0.37 -11.02 -18.10
N LYS A 83 1.37 -11.73 -17.55
CA LYS A 83 1.50 -11.93 -16.10
C LYS A 83 1.65 -10.61 -15.35
N GLU A 84 2.53 -9.73 -15.81
CA GLU A 84 2.73 -8.41 -15.19
C GLU A 84 1.48 -7.56 -15.30
N GLU A 85 0.81 -7.51 -16.46
CA GLU A 85 -0.45 -6.77 -16.58
C GLU A 85 -1.55 -7.28 -15.64
N LYS A 86 -1.70 -8.61 -15.49
CA LYS A 86 -2.64 -9.19 -14.52
C LYS A 86 -2.26 -8.87 -13.08
N LEU A 87 -0.96 -8.88 -12.80
CA LEU A 87 -0.42 -8.54 -11.47
C LEU A 87 -0.72 -7.08 -11.12
N ASP A 88 -0.42 -6.16 -12.03
CA ASP A 88 -0.69 -4.73 -11.85
C ASP A 88 -2.19 -4.49 -11.64
N LYS A 89 -3.06 -5.12 -12.44
CA LYS A 89 -4.52 -5.06 -12.24
C LYS A 89 -4.98 -5.57 -10.88
N SER A 90 -4.39 -6.67 -10.40
CA SER A 90 -4.70 -7.22 -9.07
C SER A 90 -4.23 -6.29 -7.94
N ILE A 91 -3.04 -5.69 -8.08
CA ILE A 91 -2.53 -4.67 -7.14
C ILE A 91 -3.48 -3.47 -7.12
N LEU A 92 -3.84 -2.93 -8.28
CA LEU A 92 -4.72 -1.76 -8.40
C LEU A 92 -6.09 -2.05 -7.78
N THR A 93 -6.68 -3.21 -8.08
CA THR A 93 -7.95 -3.64 -7.46
C THR A 93 -7.82 -3.72 -5.94
N SER A 94 -6.73 -4.29 -5.43
CA SER A 94 -6.48 -4.42 -3.99
C SER A 94 -6.30 -3.07 -3.30
N VAL A 95 -5.62 -2.14 -3.97
CA VAL A 95 -5.37 -0.77 -3.53
C VAL A 95 -6.69 0.03 -3.52
N GLN A 96 -7.51 -0.08 -4.56
CA GLN A 96 -8.83 0.56 -4.63
C GLN A 96 -9.81 0.07 -3.56
N GLN A 97 -9.66 -1.20 -3.12
CA GLN A 97 -10.46 -1.75 -2.02
C GLN A 97 -10.04 -1.23 -0.64
N CYS A 98 -8.91 -0.52 -0.52
CA CYS A 98 -8.46 0.01 0.75
C CYS A 98 -9.35 1.15 1.24
N GLN A 99 -9.76 1.13 2.51
CA GLN A 99 -10.70 2.11 3.05
C GLN A 99 -9.99 3.35 3.65
N ASN A 100 -8.74 3.21 4.10
CA ASN A 100 -8.00 4.29 4.76
C ASN A 100 -7.10 5.10 3.81
N LEU A 101 -7.11 4.80 2.50
CA LEU A 101 -6.24 5.42 1.51
C LEU A 101 -7.02 6.11 0.39
N GLU A 102 -6.37 7.11 -0.20
CA GLU A 102 -6.72 7.68 -1.49
C GLU A 102 -5.69 7.25 -2.54
N VAL A 103 -6.19 6.95 -3.73
CA VAL A 103 -5.40 6.55 -4.89
C VAL A 103 -5.37 7.71 -5.86
N GLY A 104 -4.17 8.19 -6.18
CA GLY A 104 -3.92 9.19 -7.20
C GLY A 104 -3.25 8.54 -8.40
N TYR A 105 -3.74 8.85 -9.60
CA TYR A 105 -3.14 8.39 -10.85
C TYR A 105 -2.42 9.58 -11.50
N LEU A 106 -1.13 9.42 -11.77
CA LEU A 106 -0.34 10.41 -12.50
C LEU A 106 -0.54 10.23 -14.01
N ASN A 107 -0.27 11.29 -14.78
CA ASN A 107 -0.30 11.27 -16.25
C ASN A 107 -1.66 11.03 -16.94
N GLY A 108 -2.79 11.07 -16.21
CA GLY A 108 -4.12 10.96 -16.80
C GLY A 108 -4.44 9.59 -17.41
N LYS A 109 -3.66 8.55 -17.06
CA LYS A 109 -3.97 7.16 -17.42
C LYS A 109 -5.08 6.61 -16.54
N ASP A 110 -5.95 5.82 -17.16
CA ASP A 110 -7.07 5.17 -16.50
C ASP A 110 -6.60 3.95 -15.69
N ASP A 111 -7.45 3.52 -14.76
CA ASP A 111 -7.29 2.40 -13.83
C ASP A 111 -6.85 1.04 -14.43
N ASN A 112 -6.85 0.91 -15.76
CA ASN A 112 -6.55 -0.36 -16.44
C ASN A 112 -5.16 -0.44 -17.06
N ASP A 113 -4.42 0.67 -17.16
CA ASP A 113 -3.12 0.76 -17.86
C ASP A 113 -2.01 1.47 -17.05
N ALA A 114 -2.35 1.99 -15.87
CA ALA A 114 -1.38 2.68 -15.02
C ALA A 114 -0.36 1.67 -14.44
N LYS A 115 0.92 1.91 -14.71
CA LYS A 115 2.00 1.15 -14.06
C LYS A 115 2.12 1.56 -12.60
N ALA A 116 2.65 0.69 -11.75
CA ALA A 116 2.87 1.01 -10.34
C ALA A 116 3.74 2.26 -10.09
N THR A 117 4.58 2.65 -11.05
CA THR A 117 5.39 3.87 -11.01
C THR A 117 4.59 5.15 -11.26
N GLU A 118 3.37 5.04 -11.80
CA GLU A 118 2.48 6.17 -12.13
C GLU A 118 1.29 6.26 -11.17
N VAL A 119 1.31 5.49 -10.08
CA VAL A 119 0.26 5.47 -9.06
C VAL A 119 0.83 5.96 -7.74
N GLN A 120 0.07 6.82 -7.06
CA GLN A 120 0.41 7.36 -5.76
C GLN A 120 -0.68 7.06 -4.75
N LEU A 121 -0.27 6.83 -3.51
CA LEU A 121 -1.12 6.50 -2.39
C LEU A 121 -0.99 7.58 -1.32
N ARG A 122 -2.13 7.99 -0.75
CA ARG A 122 -2.17 8.94 0.36
C ARG A 122 -3.09 8.45 1.46
N VAL A 123 -2.81 8.81 2.70
CA VAL A 123 -3.75 8.55 3.82
C VAL A 123 -4.98 9.44 3.61
N LYS A 124 -6.17 8.84 3.51
CA LYS A 124 -7.42 9.55 3.26
C LYS A 124 -7.77 10.58 4.34
N HIS A 125 -7.38 10.31 5.57
CA HIS A 125 -7.67 11.17 6.71
C HIS A 125 -6.39 11.56 7.43
N ASN A 126 -6.29 12.83 7.82
CA ASN A 126 -5.30 13.27 8.78
C ASN A 126 -3.84 13.06 8.28
N PHE A 127 -3.61 13.22 6.97
CA PHE A 127 -2.27 13.13 6.37
C PHE A 127 -1.39 14.31 6.79
N GLU A 128 -1.97 15.51 6.98
CA GLU A 128 -1.27 16.74 7.34
C GLU A 128 -0.47 16.61 8.64
N GLN A 129 -0.98 15.86 9.62
CA GLN A 129 -0.29 15.64 10.90
C GLN A 129 0.99 14.78 10.74
N TRP A 130 1.07 14.00 9.65
CA TRP A 130 2.17 13.08 9.38
C TRP A 130 3.26 13.71 8.54
N LEU A 131 2.93 14.79 7.82
CA LEU A 131 3.89 15.59 7.09
C LEU A 131 5.00 16.07 8.01
N LEU A 132 6.22 15.98 7.51
CA LEU A 132 7.38 16.56 8.18
C LEU A 132 7.38 18.05 7.82
N PRO A 133 7.53 18.97 8.79
CA PRO A 133 7.69 20.38 8.47
C PRO A 133 8.92 20.56 7.59
N ASP A 134 8.77 21.30 6.48
CA ASP A 134 9.90 21.74 5.67
C ASP A 134 10.87 22.50 6.58
N ASN A 135 12.05 21.93 6.81
CA ASN A 135 13.11 22.53 7.62
C ASN A 135 14.03 23.39 6.76
#